data_AF-T1C4B6-F1
#
_entry.id   AF-T1C4B6-F1
#
_cell.length_a   1.000
_cell.length_b   1.000
_cell.length_c   1.000
_cell.angle_alpha   90.00
_cell.angle_beta   90.00
_cell.angle_gamma   90.00
#
_symmetry.space_group_name_H-M   'P 1'
#
loop_
_entity.id
_entity.type
_entity.pdbx_description
1 polymer ?
#
loop_
_entity_poly.entity_id
_entity_poly.type
_entity_poly.pdbx_seq_one_letter_code
_entity_poly.pdbx_strand_id
1 'polypeptide(L)' 'MFADVNNDGKPDLLVANDSTPNYLYINKGNGTFEDESLESGYALNEDGREVANMGIAAGDYENNGHLDIV' A
#
# COMPACT_ATOMS: atom_id res chain seq x y z
N MET A 1 4.54 6.12 3.15
CA MET A 1 5.56 5.89 2.11
C MET A 1 4.99 6.29 0.76
N PHE A 2 5.80 6.87 -0.13
CA PHE A 2 5.42 7.05 -1.53
C PHE A 2 6.14 6.00 -2.37
N ALA A 3 5.37 5.21 -3.13
CA ALA A 3 5.88 4.17 -4.01
C ALA A 3 4.89 3.93 -5.15
N ASP A 4 5.36 3.52 -6.32
CA ASP A 4 4.49 3.12 -7.43
C ASP A 4 4.12 1.65 -7.27
N VAL A 5 2.94 1.37 -6.71
CA VAL A 5 2.55 0.02 -6.30
C VAL A 5 1.71 -0.69 -7.35
N ASN A 6 1.09 0.06 -8.24
CA ASN A 6 0.32 -0.46 -9.37
C ASN A 6 1.10 -0.40 -10.70
N ASN A 7 2.34 0.09 -10.68
CA ASN A 7 3.24 0.23 -11.82
C ASN A 7 2.69 1.15 -12.93
N ASP A 8 1.97 2.20 -12.54
CA ASP A 8 1.39 3.18 -13.48
C ASP A 8 2.30 4.39 -13.75
N GLY A 9 3.50 4.38 -13.17
CA GLY A 9 4.50 5.43 -13.27
C GLY A 9 4.25 6.62 -12.34
N LYS A 10 3.28 6.54 -11.43
CA LYS A 10 2.95 7.59 -10.47
C LYS A 10 3.19 7.12 -9.04
N PRO A 11 3.62 8.02 -8.14
CA PRO A 11 3.77 7.67 -6.74
C PRO A 11 2.40 7.56 -6.07
N ASP A 12 2.08 6.37 -5.56
CA ASP A 12 0.97 6.08 -4.67
C ASP A 12 1.36 6.32 -3.21
N LEU A 13 0.37 6.47 -2.32
CA LEU A 13 0.59 6.74 -0.90
C LEU A 13 0.17 5.55 -0.03
N LEU A 14 1.13 5.03 0.72
CA LEU A 14 0.93 3.98 1.70
C LEU A 14 1.05 4.54 3.11
N VAL A 15 0.11 4.20 3.97
CA VAL A 15 0.08 4.58 5.39
C VAL A 15 0.02 3.31 6.22
N ALA A 16 1.08 3.03 6.98
CA ALA A 16 1.09 1.97 7.98
C ALA A 16 0.63 2.55 9.32
N ASN A 17 -0.26 1.84 9.99
CA ASN A 17 -0.80 2.23 11.29
C ASN A 17 -0.65 1.08 12.29
N ASP A 18 -0.52 1.45 13.57
CA ASP A 18 -0.25 0.50 14.64
C ASP A 18 -1.54 0.02 15.36
N SER A 19 -2.60 0.81 15.29
CA SER A 19 -3.87 0.54 16.02
C SER A 19 -5.12 0.86 15.20
N THR A 20 -4.93 1.08 13.90
CA THR A 20 -6.01 1.29 12.92
C THR A 20 -5.61 0.55 11.64
N PRO A 21 -6.55 0.32 10.70
CA PRO A 21 -6.21 -0.27 9.41
C PRO A 21 -5.10 0.51 8.69
N ASN A 22 -4.30 -0.20 7.90
CA ASN A 22 -3.38 0.46 6.98
C ASN A 22 -4.17 1.07 5.82
N TYR A 23 -3.63 2.12 5.20
CA TYR A 23 -4.27 2.76 4.06
C TYR A 23 -3.39 2.73 2.82
N LEU A 24 -4.02 2.41 1.69
CA LEU A 24 -3.43 2.51 0.36
C LEU A 24 -4.25 3.50 -0.47
N TYR A 25 -3.56 4.53 -0.94
CA TYR A 25 -4.13 5.58 -1.77
C TYR A 25 -3.46 5.59 -3.15
N ILE A 26 -4.22 5.22 -4.18
CA ILE A 26 -3.74 5.17 -5.56
C ILE A 26 -3.84 6.55 -6.21
N ASN A 27 -2.73 7.03 -6.75
CA ASN A 27 -2.65 8.35 -7.37
C ASN A 27 -3.23 8.35 -8.78
N LYS A 28 -4.31 9.13 -9.00
CA LYS A 28 -4.94 9.22 -10.32
C LYS A 28 -4.23 10.17 -11.29
N GLY A 29 -3.19 10.88 -10.84
CA GLY A 29 -2.38 11.80 -11.66
C GLY A 29 -3.04 13.15 -11.93
N ASN A 30 -4.20 13.42 -11.35
CA ASN A 30 -4.94 14.68 -11.45
C ASN A 30 -4.98 15.44 -10.11
N GLY A 31 -4.09 15.08 -9.17
CA GLY A 31 -4.08 15.61 -7.80
C GLY A 31 -5.11 14.98 -6.86
N THR A 32 -5.80 13.92 -7.30
CA THR A 32 -6.69 13.13 -6.45
C THR A 32 -6.12 11.73 -6.22
N PHE A 33 -6.59 11.12 -5.13
CA PHE A 33 -6.24 9.76 -4.74
C PHE A 33 -7.51 8.94 -4.55
N GLU A 34 -7.47 7.68 -4.97
CA GLU A 34 -8.51 6.69 -4.69
C GLU A 34 -8.10 5.80 -3.53
N ASP A 35 -9.03 5.52 -2.62
CA ASP A 35 -8.81 4.62 -1.49
C ASP A 35 -9.01 3.17 -1.95
N GLU A 36 -7.92 2.41 -2.03
CA GLU A 36 -7.92 0.98 -2.35
C GLU A 36 -7.46 0.13 -1.16
N SER A 37 -7.56 0.67 0.06
CA SER A 37 -7.00 0.04 1.26
C SER A 37 -7.59 -1.36 1.53
N LEU A 38 -8.92 -1.49 1.40
CA LEU A 38 -9.62 -2.76 1.62
C LEU A 38 -9.47 -3.73 0.45
N GLU A 39 -9.57 -3.23 -0.78
CA GLU A 39 -9.54 -4.08 -1.99
C GLU A 39 -8.14 -4.65 -2.25
N SER A 40 -7.09 -3.92 -1.88
CA SER A 40 -5.70 -4.39 -1.97
C SER A 40 -5.34 -5.45 -0.92
N GLY A 41 -6.18 -5.67 0.09
CA GLY A 41 -5.85 -6.53 1.24
C GLY A 41 -4.80 -5.92 2.18
N TYR A 42 -4.38 -4.67 1.96
CA TYR A 42 -3.37 -4.00 2.79
C TYR A 42 -3.94 -3.53 4.14
N ALA A 43 -5.24 -3.19 4.18
CA ALA A 43 -5.89 -2.61 5.35
C ALA A 43 -5.97 -3.54 6.56
N LEU A 44 -6.21 -4.84 6.35
CA LEU A 44 -6.52 -5.83 7.39
C LEU A 44 -5.83 -7.15 7.08
N ASN A 45 -5.57 -7.99 8.08
CA ASN A 45 -5.12 -9.37 7.85
C ASN A 45 -6.27 -10.27 7.33
N GLU A 46 -5.94 -11.54 7.03
CA GLU A 46 -6.89 -12.56 6.56
C GLU A 46 -8.10 -12.77 7.49
N ASP A 47 -7.97 -12.47 8.79
CA ASP A 47 -9.05 -12.55 9.78
C ASP A 47 -9.89 -11.26 9.87
N GLY A 48 -9.63 -10.26 9.02
CA GLY A 48 -10.30 -8.97 9.02
C GLY A 48 -9.93 -8.08 10.21
N ARG A 49 -8.76 -8.30 10.84
CA ARG A 49 -8.27 -7.53 11.98
C ARG A 49 -7.17 -6.56 11.56
N GLU A 50 -7.15 -5.41 12.23
CA GLU A 50 -6.01 -4.50 12.19
C GLU A 50 -4.74 -5.20 12.68
N VAL A 51 -3.63 -4.94 12.00
CA VAL A 51 -2.33 -5.50 12.34
C VAL A 51 -1.46 -4.33 12.78
N ALA A 52 -0.79 -4.48 13.92
CA ALA A 52 0.22 -3.54 14.38
C ALA A 52 1.37 -3.48 13.35
N ASN A 53 1.32 -2.48 12.47
CA ASN A 53 2.27 -2.35 11.38
C ASN A 53 3.29 -1.24 11.72
N MET A 54 4.47 -1.65 12.17
CA MET A 54 5.49 -0.73 12.72
C MET A 54 6.38 -0.07 11.65
N GLY A 55 6.24 -0.47 10.38
CA GLY A 55 7.03 0.05 9.27
C GLY A 55 6.56 -0.56 7.95
N ILE A 56 7.01 0.01 6.85
CA ILE A 56 6.77 -0.53 5.50
C ILE A 56 8.14 -0.80 4.88
N ALA A 57 8.38 -2.04 4.46
CA ALA A 57 9.50 -2.39 3.60
C ALA A 57 9.00 -2.56 2.17
N ALA A 58 9.74 -2.02 1.21
CA ALA A 58 9.43 -2.15 -0.21
C ALA A 58 10.67 -2.56 -1.00
N GLY A 59 10.51 -3.53 -1.89
CA GLY A 59 11.54 -3.97 -2.81
C GLY A 59 10.99 -4.95 -3.85
N ASP A 60 11.60 -4.99 -5.03
CA ASP A 60 11.28 -6.01 -6.05
C ASP A 60 11.95 -7.34 -5.63
N TYR A 61 11.24 -8.11 -4.81
CA TYR A 61 11.72 -9.37 -4.26
C TYR A 61 11.63 -10.49 -5.31
N GLU A 62 10.60 -10.46 -6.16
CA GLU A 62 10.44 -11.42 -7.26
C GLU A 62 11.31 -11.13 -8.50
N ASN A 63 12.00 -9.98 -8.53
CA ASN A 63 12.81 -9.50 -9.66
C ASN A 63 12.02 -9.46 -10.98
N ASN A 64 10.75 -9.07 -10.88
CA ASN A 64 9.79 -9.02 -11.98
C ASN A 64 9.49 -7.56 -12.43
N GLY A 65 10.14 -6.58 -11.81
CA GLY A 65 9.92 -5.16 -12.06
C GLY A 65 8.72 -4.57 -11.33
N HIS A 66 8.06 -5.36 -10.46
CA HIS A 66 6.99 -4.90 -9.58
C HIS A 66 7.52 -4.82 -8.14
N LEU A 67 7.01 -3.85 -7.40
CA LEU A 67 7.43 -3.64 -6.02
C LEU A 67 6.64 -4.57 -5.10
N ASP A 68 7.33 -5.41 -4.34
CA ASP A 68 6.74 -6.16 -3.24
C ASP A 68 6.77 -5.32 -1.96
N ILE A 69 5.70 -5.42 -1.17
CA ILE A 69 5.53 -4.67 0.09
C ILE A 69 5.36 -5.65 1.24
N VAL A 70 6.10 -5.43 2.32
CA VAL A 70 6.10 -6.24 3.56
C VAL A 70 6.06 -5.40 4.82
#